data_AF-A0A0U3FQL6-F1
#
_entry.id   AF-A0A0U3FQL6-F1
#
_cell.length_a   1.000
_cell.length_b   1.000
_cell.length_c   1.000
_cell.angle_alpha   90.00
_cell.angle_beta   90.00
_cell.angle_gamma   90.00
#
_symmetry.space_group_name_H-M   'P 1'
#
loop_
_entity.id
_entity.type
_entity.pdbx_description
1 polymer ?
#
loop_
_entity_poly.entity_id
_entity_poly.type
_entity_poly.pdbx_seq_one_letter_code
_entity_poly.pdbx_strand_id
1 'polypeptide(L)'
;MGTPITIKVSDDIYDLIQRMVKLGIAKTKNEAVNLLIEYGRAEVERMVRLEEEVERLVEKWLNDGFPYKGLSTEDLRKERYE
;
A
#
# COMPACT_ATOMS: atom_id res chain seq x y z
N MET A 1 -4.49 13.45 20.87
CA MET A 1 -5.91 13.83 21.09
C MET A 1 -6.22 14.98 20.15
N GLY A 2 -7.38 14.94 19.47
CA GLY A 2 -7.82 15.99 18.56
C GLY A 2 -9.27 16.37 18.84
N THR A 3 -9.68 17.54 18.36
CA THR A 3 -11.07 18.01 18.47
C THR A 3 -11.89 17.46 17.31
N PRO A 4 -13.06 16.82 17.55
CA PRO A 4 -13.89 16.32 16.46
C PRO A 4 -14.47 17.49 15.68
N ILE A 5 -14.43 17.38 14.35
CA ILE A 5 -15.05 18.30 13.42
C ILE A 5 -15.85 17.53 12.38
N THR A 6 -16.84 18.19 11.77
CA THR A 6 -17.54 17.67 10.59
C THR A 6 -17.10 18.47 9.37
N ILE A 7 -16.64 17.79 8.34
CA ILE A 7 -16.24 18.39 7.06
C ILE A 7 -17.03 17.77 5.93
N LYS A 8 -17.34 18.56 4.90
CA LYS A 8 -17.79 18.04 3.61
C LYS A 8 -16.58 17.97 2.69
N VAL A 9 -16.42 16.85 2.00
CA VAL A 9 -15.37 16.63 1.01
C VAL A 9 -16.01 16.23 -0.31
N SER A 10 -15.27 16.38 -1.40
CA SER A 10 -15.65 15.87 -2.70
C SER A 10 -15.58 14.34 -2.73
N ASP A 11 -16.31 13.72 -3.67
CA ASP A 11 -16.39 12.27 -3.79
C ASP A 11 -15.02 11.63 -4.06
N ASP A 12 -14.14 12.29 -4.83
CA ASP A 12 -12.79 11.81 -5.11
C ASP A 12 -11.90 11.72 -3.85
N ILE A 13 -12.04 12.69 -2.93
CA ILE A 13 -11.36 12.66 -1.64
C ILE A 13 -11.98 11.59 -0.73
N TYR A 14 -13.30 11.43 -0.76
CA TYR A 14 -13.98 10.39 0.00
C TYR A 14 -13.53 8.98 -0.42
N ASP A 15 -13.43 8.73 -1.72
CA ASP A 15 -12.96 7.47 -2.29
C ASP A 15 -11.50 7.20 -1.95
N LEU A 16 -10.65 8.23 -2.01
CA LEU A 16 -9.26 8.13 -1.59
C LEU A 16 -9.15 7.71 -0.12
N ILE A 17 -9.94 8.33 0.76
CA ILE A 17 -10.03 7.96 2.19
C ILE A 17 -10.49 6.50 2.35
N GLN A 18 -11.48 6.04 1.58
CA GLN A 18 -11.93 4.64 1.64
C GLN A 18 -10.82 3.67 1.21
N ARG A 19 -10.09 3.99 0.13
CA ARG A 19 -8.96 3.17 -0.35
C ARG A 19 -7.83 3.08 0.68
N MET A 20 -7.48 4.19 1.33
CA MET A 20 -6.47 4.19 2.39
C MET A 20 -6.83 3.26 3.54
N VAL A 21 -8.10 3.21 3.94
CA VAL A 21 -8.56 2.30 5.00
C VAL A 21 -8.55 0.84 4.51
N LYS A 22 -9.02 0.60 3.28
CA LYS A 22 -9.05 -0.74 2.69
C LYS A 22 -7.66 -1.36 2.58
N LEU A 23 -6.68 -0.57 2.12
CA LEU A 23 -5.29 -0.98 1.92
C LEU A 23 -4.47 -1.01 3.22
N GLY A 24 -5.07 -0.68 4.37
CA GLY A 24 -4.36 -0.68 5.66
C GLY A 24 -3.38 0.48 5.86
N ILE A 25 -3.33 1.45 4.95
CA ILE A 25 -2.53 2.68 5.07
C ILE A 25 -2.99 3.51 6.29
N ALA A 26 -4.30 3.47 6.59
CA ALA A 26 -4.89 4.06 7.78
C ALA A 26 -5.84 3.07 8.46
N LYS A 27 -5.90 3.07 9.79
CA LYS A 27 -6.82 2.21 10.55
C LYS A 27 -8.25 2.75 10.56
N THR A 28 -8.42 4.07 10.41
CA THR A 28 -9.71 4.75 10.46
C THR A 28 -9.82 5.88 9.45
N LYS A 29 -11.05 6.33 9.14
CA LYS A 29 -11.27 7.50 8.27
C LYS A 29 -10.64 8.77 8.83
N ASN A 30 -10.65 8.95 10.14
CA ASN A 30 -10.02 10.12 10.77
C ASN A 30 -8.50 10.10 10.61
N GLU A 31 -7.88 8.95 10.77
CA GLU A 31 -6.45 8.78 10.53
C GLU A 31 -6.11 9.04 9.06
N ALA A 32 -6.90 8.53 8.13
CA ALA A 32 -6.74 8.80 6.70
C ALA A 32 -6.85 10.31 6.38
N VAL A 33 -7.83 11.01 6.96
CA VAL A 33 -7.96 12.47 6.81
C VAL A 33 -6.74 13.20 7.37
N ASN A 34 -6.25 12.79 8.54
CA ASN A 34 -5.06 13.41 9.14
C ASN A 34 -3.83 13.22 8.26
N LEU A 35 -3.60 12.01 7.73
CA LEU A 35 -2.52 11.73 6.79
C LEU A 35 -2.64 12.57 5.52
N LEU A 36 -3.87 12.76 5.01
CA LEU A 36 -4.13 13.58 3.83
C LEU A 36 -3.87 15.07 4.07
N ILE A 37 -4.10 15.56 5.29
CA ILE A 37 -3.74 16.92 5.70
C ILE A 37 -2.23 17.06 5.88
N GLU A 38 -1.56 16.08 6.50
CA GLU A 38 -0.14 16.12 6.83
C GLU A 38 0.74 16.03 5.57
N TYR A 39 0.43 15.09 4.68
CA TYR A 39 1.26 14.77 3.52
C TYR A 39 0.74 15.38 2.21
N GLY A 40 -0.52 15.79 2.20
CA GLY A 40 -1.19 16.26 0.99
C GLY A 40 -1.59 15.12 0.03
N ARG A 41 -2.48 15.45 -0.90
CA ARG A 41 -3.11 14.50 -1.82
C ARG A 41 -2.10 13.72 -2.67
N ALA A 42 -1.11 14.39 -3.27
CA ALA A 42 -0.18 13.77 -4.20
C ALA A 42 0.65 12.64 -3.55
N GLU A 43 1.03 12.86 -2.30
CA GLU A 43 1.78 11.89 -1.51
C GLU A 43 0.94 10.68 -1.12
N VAL A 44 -0.27 10.94 -0.63
CA VAL A 44 -1.23 9.89 -0.29
C VAL A 44 -1.58 9.03 -1.51
N GLU A 45 -1.83 9.65 -2.67
CA GLU A 45 -2.07 8.91 -3.90
C GLU A 45 -0.88 8.03 -4.31
N ARG A 46 0.36 8.49 -4.04
CA ARG A 46 1.55 7.67 -4.26
C ARG A 46 1.61 6.48 -3.32
N MET A 47 1.32 6.68 -2.03
CA MET A 47 1.25 5.58 -1.05
C MET A 47 0.21 4.53 -1.46
N VAL A 48 -0.99 4.98 -1.86
CA VAL A 48 -2.07 4.11 -2.34
C VAL A 48 -1.64 3.30 -3.56
N ARG A 49 -1.00 3.93 -4.56
CA ARG A 49 -0.50 3.22 -5.75
C ARG A 49 0.54 2.16 -5.42
N LEU A 50 1.44 2.43 -4.46
CA LEU A 50 2.45 1.47 -4.04
C LEU A 50 1.80 0.26 -3.35
N GLU A 51 0.82 0.49 -2.49
CA GLU A 51 0.18 -0.60 -1.76
C GLU A 51 -0.72 -1.47 -2.66
N GLU A 52 -1.38 -0.86 -3.64
CA GLU A 52 -2.10 -1.60 -4.69
C GLU A 52 -1.17 -2.48 -5.53
N GLU A 53 0.06 -2.01 -5.79
CA GLU A 53 1.07 -2.80 -6.49
C GLU A 53 1.56 -3.98 -5.63
N VAL A 54 1.72 -3.78 -4.32
CA VAL A 54 2.06 -4.85 -3.38
C VAL A 54 0.95 -5.91 -3.36
N GLU A 55 -0.31 -5.51 -3.19
CA GLU A 55 -1.44 -6.45 -3.24
C GLU A 55 -1.45 -7.24 -4.55
N ARG A 56 -1.25 -6.58 -5.69
CA ARG A 56 -1.20 -7.23 -7.01
C ARG A 56 -0.06 -8.25 -7.11
N LEU A 57 1.13 -7.92 -6.59
CA LEU A 57 2.27 -8.84 -6.60
C LEU A 57 2.04 -10.04 -5.67
N VAL A 58 1.43 -9.82 -4.52
CA VAL A 58 1.05 -10.89 -3.59
C VAL A 58 0.00 -11.81 -4.23
N GLU A 59 -1.05 -11.27 -4.82
CA GLU A 59 -2.06 -12.05 -5.54
C GLU A 59 -1.44 -12.85 -6.68
N LYS A 60 -0.56 -12.23 -7.47
CA LYS A 60 0.17 -12.92 -8.53
C LYS A 60 0.98 -14.09 -7.98
N TRP A 61 1.71 -13.89 -6.89
CA TRP A 61 2.47 -14.98 -6.26
C TRP A 61 1.54 -16.07 -5.74
N LEU A 62 0.45 -15.73 -5.05
CA LEU A 62 -0.50 -16.73 -4.54
C LEU A 62 -1.11 -17.58 -5.66
N ASN A 63 -1.36 -16.99 -6.83
CA ASN A 63 -1.93 -17.68 -8.00
C ASN A 63 -0.89 -18.48 -8.80
N ASP A 64 0.25 -17.86 -9.12
CA ASP A 64 1.27 -18.43 -10.02
C ASP A 64 2.27 -19.34 -9.28
N GLY A 65 2.34 -19.22 -7.95
CA GLY A 65 3.37 -19.83 -7.12
C GLY A 65 4.72 -19.13 -7.24
N PHE A 66 5.76 -19.73 -6.65
CA PHE A 66 7.11 -19.18 -6.74
C PHE A 66 7.64 -19.29 -8.18
N PRO A 67 8.18 -18.22 -8.78
CA PRO A 67 8.67 -18.24 -10.16
C PRO A 67 10.05 -18.94 -10.24
N TYR A 68 10.12 -20.24 -9.96
CA TYR A 68 11.37 -21.02 -10.01
C TYR A 68 11.84 -21.33 -11.44
N LYS A 69 10.98 -21.16 -12.45
CA LYS A 69 11.31 -21.49 -13.85
C LYS A 69 12.26 -20.43 -14.42
N GLY A 70 13.51 -20.83 -14.69
CA GLY A 70 14.53 -19.98 -15.32
C GLY A 70 15.46 -19.26 -14.34
N LEU A 71 15.32 -19.47 -13.03
CA LEU A 71 16.28 -18.97 -12.05
C LEU A 71 17.45 -19.97 -11.90
N SER A 72 18.65 -19.57 -12.30
CA SER A 72 19.85 -20.32 -11.96
C SER A 72 20.15 -20.16 -10.47
N THR A 73 20.19 -21.26 -9.74
CA THR A 73 20.58 -21.31 -8.32
C THR A 73 22.08 -21.55 -8.16
N GLU A 74 22.87 -21.39 -9.22
CA GLU A 74 24.32 -21.58 -9.19
C GLU A 74 25.01 -20.49 -8.36
N ASP A 75 24.54 -19.25 -8.39
CA ASP A 75 25.14 -18.15 -7.64
C ASP A 75 24.80 -18.20 -6.13
N LEU A 76 23.62 -18.68 -5.75
CA LEU A 76 23.20 -18.79 -4.34
C LEU A 76 23.97 -19.87 -3.55
N ARG A 77 24.72 -20.75 -4.23
CA ARG A 77 25.50 -21.82 -3.58
C ARG A 77 26.94 -21.44 -3.26
N LYS A 78 27.46 -20.33 -3.81
CA LYS A 78 28.85 -19.88 -3.59
C LYS A 78 29.03 -19.19 -2.24
N GLU A 79 28.04 -18.46 -1.73
CA GLU A 79 28.15 -17.74 -0.45
C GLU A 79 28.08 -18.64 0.81
N ARG A 80 27.72 -19.93 0.68
CA ARG A 80 27.59 -20.82 1.86
C ARG A 80 28.88 -21.58 2.21
N TYR A 81 29.90 -21.52 1.36
CA TYR A 81 31.12 -22.33 1.50
C TYR A 81 32.42 -21.53 1.40
N GLU A 82 32.35 -20.20 1.43
CA GLU A 82 33.50 -19.31 1.70
C GLU A 82 33.37 -18.71 3.11
#